data_AF-A0A958ZMF0-F1
#
_entry.id   AF-A0A958ZMF0-F1
#
_cell.length_a   1.000
_cell.length_b   1.000
_cell.length_c   1.000
_cell.angle_alpha   90.00
_cell.angle_beta   90.00
_cell.angle_gamma   90.00
#
_symmetry.space_group_name_H-M   'P 1'
#
loop_
_entity.id
_entity.type
_entity.pdbx_description
1 polymer ?
#
loop_
_entity_poly.entity_id
_entity_poly.type
_entity_poly.pdbx_seq_one_letter_code
_entity_poly.pdbx_strand_id
1 'polypeptide(L)'
;DKAVVFYSPEAVAIKKLEKITAKQIADAFEREDLIIYTEPEAFKEFLFSQDLDDTALLLMSSGTYGGLDFEEVKNFWIKFSF
;
A
#
# COMPACT_ATOMS: atom_id res chain seq x y z
N ASP A 1 8.86 2.48 -12.83
CA ASP A 1 7.80 2.71 -11.82
C ASP A 1 8.05 1.77 -10.64
N LYS A 2 7.61 2.12 -9.42
CA LYS A 2 7.59 1.17 -8.29
C LYS A 2 6.15 0.74 -8.06
N ALA A 3 5.86 -0.56 -8.18
CA ALA A 3 4.54 -1.11 -7.93
C ALA A 3 4.48 -1.75 -6.54
N VAL A 4 3.51 -1.30 -5.73
CA VAL A 4 3.36 -1.75 -4.34
C VAL A 4 1.91 -2.13 -4.10
N VAL A 5 1.70 -3.30 -3.52
CA VAL A 5 0.39 -3.79 -3.11
C VAL A 5 0.37 -3.96 -1.59
N PHE A 6 -0.57 -3.29 -0.94
CA PHE A 6 -0.92 -3.59 0.44
C PHE A 6 -2.14 -4.50 0.47
N TYR A 7 -2.04 -5.63 1.16
CA TYR A 7 -3.10 -6.62 1.30
C TYR A 7 -3.31 -6.98 2.77
N SER A 8 -4.48 -6.68 3.33
CA SER A 8 -4.82 -7.10 4.70
C SER A 8 -5.57 -8.44 4.68
N PRO A 9 -4.95 -9.56 5.13
CA PRO A 9 -5.64 -10.85 5.19
C PRO A 9 -6.85 -10.82 6.12
N GLU A 10 -6.81 -9.98 7.15
CA GLU A 10 -7.88 -9.79 8.12
C GLU A 10 -9.11 -9.12 7.49
N ALA A 11 -8.91 -8.07 6.68
CA ALA A 11 -9.99 -7.39 5.97
C ALA A 11 -10.73 -8.33 5.00
N VAL A 12 -10.02 -9.29 4.40
CA VAL A 12 -10.59 -10.30 3.50
C VAL A 12 -11.30 -11.41 4.27
N ALA A 13 -10.74 -11.84 5.41
CA ALA A 13 -11.36 -12.84 6.28
C ALA A 13 -12.72 -12.37 6.83
N ILE A 14 -12.86 -11.08 7.19
CA ILE A 14 -14.15 -10.48 7.61
C ILE A 14 -15.20 -10.59 6.50
N LYS A 15 -14.79 -10.47 5.24
CA LYS A 15 -15.67 -10.61 4.05
C LYS A 15 -15.97 -12.07 3.69
N LYS A 16 -15.54 -13.05 4.50
CA LYS A 16 -15.68 -14.51 4.28
C LYS A 16 -15.08 -14.98 2.96
N LEU A 17 -14.11 -14.25 2.42
CA LEU A 17 -13.38 -14.63 1.22
C LEU A 17 -12.15 -15.45 1.62
N GLU A 18 -11.71 -16.32 0.71
CA GLU A 18 -10.48 -17.08 0.93
C GLU A 18 -9.28 -16.13 1.03
N LYS A 19 -8.35 -16.46 1.94
CA LYS A 19 -7.12 -15.69 2.08
C LYS A 19 -6.30 -15.81 0.80
N ILE A 20 -6.04 -14.68 0.17
CA ILE A 20 -5.10 -14.59 -0.93
C ILE A 20 -3.68 -14.49 -0.35
N THR A 21 -2.77 -15.32 -0.84
CA THR A 21 -1.36 -15.30 -0.45
C THR A 21 -0.58 -14.27 -1.25
N ALA A 22 0.54 -13.77 -0.72
CA ALA A 22 1.43 -12.86 -1.46
C ALA A 22 1.90 -13.49 -2.79
N LYS A 23 2.15 -14.80 -2.82
CA LYS A 23 2.50 -15.51 -4.05
C LYS A 23 1.39 -15.43 -5.11
N GLN A 24 0.14 -15.67 -4.73
CA GLN A 24 -0.99 -15.54 -5.66
C GLN A 24 -1.17 -14.12 -6.17
N ILE A 25 -0.88 -13.11 -5.35
CA ILE A 25 -0.88 -11.71 -5.78
C ILE A 25 0.23 -11.50 -6.81
N ALA A 26 1.48 -11.89 -6.51
CA ALA A 26 2.60 -11.75 -7.44
C ALA A 26 2.34 -12.46 -8.78
N ASP A 27 1.85 -13.70 -8.74
CA ASP A 27 1.51 -14.50 -9.92
C ASP A 27 0.40 -13.84 -10.75
N ALA A 28 -0.62 -13.25 -10.10
CA ALA A 28 -1.74 -12.59 -10.79
C ALA A 28 -1.37 -11.26 -11.45
N PHE A 29 -0.36 -10.55 -10.93
CA PHE A 29 0.14 -9.31 -11.50
C PHE A 29 1.23 -9.54 -12.55
N GLU A 30 1.72 -10.77 -12.71
CA GLU A 30 2.78 -11.16 -13.67
C GLU A 30 4.03 -10.24 -13.57
N ARG A 31 4.33 -9.76 -12.37
CA ARG A 31 5.38 -8.79 -12.07
C ARG A 31 6.27 -9.34 -10.95
N GLU A 32 7.53 -9.59 -11.26
CA GLU A 32 8.52 -10.07 -10.27
C GLU A 32 9.04 -8.95 -9.35
N ASP A 33 8.87 -7.69 -9.74
CA ASP A 33 9.28 -6.50 -8.98
C ASP A 33 8.19 -5.97 -8.04
N LEU A 34 7.06 -6.68 -7.92
CA LEU A 34 5.93 -6.27 -7.10
C LEU A 34 6.27 -6.40 -5.61
N ILE A 35 6.25 -5.27 -4.90
CA ILE A 35 6.44 -5.25 -3.45
C ILE A 35 5.09 -5.46 -2.79
N ILE A 36 4.98 -6.52 -1.97
CA ILE A 36 3.73 -6.86 -1.29
C ILE A 36 3.90 -6.69 0.21
N TYR A 37 3.08 -5.82 0.81
CA TYR A 37 2.98 -5.64 2.25
C TYR A 37 1.68 -6.27 2.75
N THR A 38 1.78 -7.09 3.81
CA THR A 38 0.59 -7.63 4.50
C THR A 38 0.30 -6.94 5.82
N GLU A 39 1.29 -6.22 6.37
CA GLU A 39 1.20 -5.51 7.63
C GLU A 39 0.99 -4.00 7.38
N PRO A 40 -0.05 -3.37 7.98
CA PRO A 40 -0.33 -1.95 7.80
C PRO A 40 0.84 -1.04 8.17
N GLU A 41 1.54 -1.37 9.26
CA GLU A 41 2.65 -0.58 9.79
C GLU A 41 3.83 -0.57 8.82
N ALA A 42 4.18 -1.74 8.26
CA ALA A 42 5.24 -1.84 7.26
C ALA A 42 4.90 -1.07 5.97
N PHE A 43 3.64 -1.10 5.54
CA PHE A 43 3.18 -0.29 4.40
C PHE A 43 3.26 1.22 4.71
N LYS A 44 2.87 1.63 5.92
CA LYS A 44 2.96 3.02 6.37
C LYS A 44 4.40 3.51 6.39
N GLU A 45 5.32 2.74 6.99
CA GLU A 45 6.75 3.06 7.01
C GLU A 45 7.36 3.13 5.61
N PHE A 46 6.97 2.21 4.72
CA PHE A 46 7.40 2.27 3.33
C PHE A 46 6.94 3.58 2.67
N LEU A 47 5.66 3.95 2.82
CA LEU A 47 5.09 5.14 2.20
C LEU A 47 5.81 6.41 2.65
N PHE A 48 6.08 6.56 3.94
CA PHE A 48 6.77 7.74 4.50
C PHE A 48 8.29 7.74 4.32
N SER A 49 8.89 6.61 3.95
CA SER A 49 10.32 6.55 3.61
C SER A 49 10.60 6.86 2.13
N GLN A 50 9.57 6.94 1.28
CA GLN A 50 9.78 7.32 -0.11
C GLN A 50 10.03 8.82 -0.23
N ASP A 51 11.00 9.18 -1.05
CA ASP A 51 11.07 10.52 -1.63
C ASP A 51 10.01 10.62 -2.72
N LEU A 52 9.12 11.59 -2.56
CA LEU A 52 7.95 11.77 -3.40
C LEU A 52 7.98 13.12 -4.13
N ASP A 53 9.12 13.82 -4.10
CA ASP A 53 9.33 15.02 -4.90
C ASP A 53 9.15 14.71 -6.40
N ASP A 54 8.48 15.62 -7.12
CA ASP A 54 8.09 15.49 -8.53
C ASP A 54 7.49 14.11 -8.92
N THR A 55 6.80 13.46 -7.99
CA THR A 55 6.23 12.12 -8.17
C THR A 55 4.71 12.14 -8.15
N ALA A 56 4.08 11.39 -9.06
CA ALA A 56 2.63 11.14 -9.01
C ALA A 56 2.36 9.87 -8.19
N LEU A 57 1.81 10.02 -6.98
CA LEU A 57 1.37 8.90 -6.16
C LEU A 57 -0.08 8.51 -6.48
N LEU A 58 -0.28 7.28 -6.95
CA LEU A 58 -1.60 6.70 -7.18
C LEU A 58 -1.92 5.68 -6.07
N LEU A 59 -2.95 5.95 -5.28
CA LEU A 59 -3.48 5.05 -4.27
C LEU A 59 -4.84 4.49 -4.74
N MET A 60 -4.93 3.18 -4.91
CA MET A 60 -6.17 2.47 -5.27
C MET A 60 -6.53 1.48 -4.16
N SER A 61 -7.72 1.60 -3.56
CA SER A 61 -8.17 0.68 -2.49
C SER A 61 -9.55 0.10 -2.70
N SER A 62 -9.72 -1.08 -2.10
CA SER A 62 -11.02 -1.70 -1.80
C SER A 62 -11.37 -1.61 -0.29
N GLY A 63 -10.68 -0.73 0.45
CA GLY A 63 -10.71 -0.58 1.92
C GLY A 63 -9.89 0.61 2.44
N THR A 64 -9.49 0.59 3.72
CA THR A 64 -8.89 1.72 4.45
C THR A 64 -7.35 1.69 4.57
N TYR A 65 -6.66 0.84 3.79
CA TYR A 65 -5.20 0.66 3.87
C TYR A 65 -4.69 0.29 5.28
N GLY A 66 -5.52 -0.41 6.07
CA GLY A 66 -5.17 -0.75 7.46
C GLY A 66 -5.25 0.43 8.43
N GLY A 67 -6.00 1.49 8.09
CA GLY A 67 -6.15 2.68 8.93
C GLY A 67 -5.18 3.80 8.60
N LEU A 68 -4.69 3.87 7.35
CA LEU A 68 -3.83 4.96 6.88
C LEU A 68 -4.56 6.31 7.03
N ASP A 69 -3.91 7.26 7.70
CA ASP A 69 -4.40 8.62 7.86
C ASP A 69 -4.00 9.48 6.65
N PHE A 70 -4.97 9.85 5.82
CA PHE A 70 -4.72 10.67 4.63
C PHE A 70 -4.35 12.12 4.95
N GLU A 71 -4.77 12.65 6.10
CA GLU A 71 -4.35 13.98 6.54
C GLU A 71 -2.87 13.93 6.96
N GLU A 72 -2.42 12.85 7.60
CA GLU A 72 -1.00 12.62 7.89
C GLU A 72 -0.18 12.53 6.59
N VAL A 73 -0.65 11.78 5.60
CA VAL A 73 -0.01 11.70 4.27
C VAL A 73 0.04 13.08 3.61
N LYS A 74 -1.07 13.80 3.55
CA LYS A 74 -1.12 15.14 2.95
C LYS A 74 -0.19 16.14 3.64
N ASN A 75 -0.13 16.13 4.98
CA ASN A 75 0.74 17.01 5.75
C ASN A 75 2.21 16.67 5.58
N PHE A 76 2.55 15.38 5.45
CA PHE A 76 3.90 14.95 5.10
C PHE A 76 4.30 15.55 3.74
N TRP A 77 3.45 15.43 2.73
CA TRP A 77 3.71 15.97 1.39
C TRP A 77 3.88 17.49 1.36
N ILE A 78 2.99 18.24 2.03
CA ILE A 78 3.08 19.71 2.07
C ILE A 78 4.39 20.16 2.75
N LYS A 79 4.88 19.43 3.76
CA LYS A 79 6.15 19.77 4.42
C LYS A 79 7.37 19.71 3.51
N PHE A 80 7.36 18.87 2.48
CA PHE A 80 8.48 18.72 1.55
C PHE A 80 8.36 19.59 0.29
N SER A 81 7.21 20.28 0.09
CA SER A 81 6.94 21.08 -1.12
C SER A 81 7.23 22.58 -0.96
N PHE A 82 8.23 22.96 -0.14
CA PHE A 82 8.67 24.35 0.07
C PHE A 82 10.10 24.60 -0.40
#